data_AF-R6HCP1-F1
#
_entry.id   AF-R6HCP1-F1
#
_cell.length_a   1.000
_cell.length_b   1.000
_cell.length_c   1.000
_cell.angle_alpha   90.00
_cell.angle_beta   90.00
_cell.angle_gamma   90.00
#
_symmetry.space_group_name_H-M   'P 1'
#
loop_
_entity.id
_entity.type
_entity.pdbx_description
1 polymer ?
#
loop_
_entity_poly.entity_id
_entity_poly.type
_entity_poly.pdbx_seq_one_letter_code
_entity_poly.pdbx_strand_id
1 'polypeptide(L)'
;MNNYKCINCIQGVYLRHKVGNLFRCKNKIFNKVIESDHNYIRTYYIVRNGIYVYFKYHKLNEIIFLKWYIRNLLKLFINIILYKNEKIKNLKAYRDGIIDYLRNKMGKKEFNY
;
A
#
# COMPACT_ATOMS: atom_id res chain seq x y z
N MET A 1 -3.83 -21.14 15.15
CA MET A 1 -4.58 -19.88 15.04
C MET A 1 -5.53 -19.83 16.22
N ASN A 2 -5.51 -18.77 17.01
CA ASN A 2 -6.45 -18.65 18.13
C ASN A 2 -7.87 -18.51 17.55
N ASN A 3 -8.87 -19.17 18.15
CA ASN A 3 -10.27 -19.31 17.68
C ASN A 3 -11.09 -18.00 17.65
N TYR A 4 -10.47 -16.85 17.40
CA TYR A 4 -11.14 -15.57 17.28
C TYR A 4 -11.76 -15.40 15.90
N LYS A 5 -12.99 -14.87 15.84
CA LYS A 5 -13.68 -14.50 14.60
C LYS A 5 -13.76 -12.99 14.50
N CYS A 6 -13.43 -12.44 13.32
CA CYS A 6 -13.69 -11.04 13.02
C CYS A 6 -15.14 -10.89 12.53
N ILE A 7 -15.94 -10.09 13.21
CA ILE A 7 -17.32 -9.80 12.83
C ILE A 7 -17.31 -8.45 12.13
N ASN A 8 -17.55 -8.44 10.81
CA ASN A 8 -17.86 -7.21 10.12
C ASN A 8 -19.31 -6.83 10.44
N CYS A 9 -19.51 -5.80 11.25
CA CYS A 9 -20.84 -5.23 11.47
C CYS A 9 -21.26 -4.50 10.20
N ILE A 10 -22.03 -5.17 9.34
CA ILE A 10 -22.38 -4.67 7.99
C ILE A 10 -23.43 -3.54 8.06
N GLN A 11 -24.12 -3.35 9.19
CA GLN A 11 -25.19 -2.35 9.33
C GLN A 11 -25.15 -1.62 10.68
N GLY A 12 -25.42 -0.30 10.64
CA GLY A 12 -25.70 0.51 11.84
C GLY A 12 -24.50 1.09 12.58
N VAL A 13 -23.27 0.72 12.23
CA VAL A 13 -22.05 1.25 12.86
C VAL A 13 -21.22 1.97 11.81
N TYR A 14 -21.20 3.30 11.89
CA TYR A 14 -20.42 4.16 10.99
C TYR A 14 -19.40 4.98 11.77
N LEU A 15 -18.14 4.91 11.35
CA LEU A 15 -17.10 5.83 11.83
C LEU A 15 -16.90 6.92 10.78
N ARG A 16 -17.17 8.18 11.14
CA ARG A 16 -16.83 9.32 10.28
C ARG A 16 -15.32 9.54 10.34
N HIS A 17 -14.61 9.22 9.25
CA HIS A 17 -13.17 9.45 9.18
C HIS A 17 -12.74 9.96 7.80
N LYS A 18 -11.65 10.73 7.77
CA LYS A 18 -11.04 11.20 6.52
C LYS A 18 -10.06 10.12 6.03
N VAL A 19 -10.33 9.54 4.85
CA VAL A 19 -9.49 8.47 4.26
C VAL A 19 -8.20 9.02 3.62
N GLY A 20 -8.20 10.31 3.27
CA GLY A 20 -7.10 11.02 2.61
C GLY A 20 -7.61 12.12 1.70
N ASN A 21 -6.72 12.76 0.94
CA ASN A 21 -7.10 13.63 -0.16
C ASN A 21 -7.12 12.81 -1.46
N LEU A 22 -8.25 12.82 -2.15
CA LEU A 22 -8.38 12.18 -3.45
C LEU A 22 -8.07 13.20 -4.54
N PHE A 23 -7.20 12.84 -5.47
CA PHE A 23 -6.92 13.65 -6.65
C PHE A 23 -7.27 12.85 -7.90
N ARG A 24 -7.83 13.55 -8.88
CA ARG A 24 -8.13 12.96 -10.18
C ARG A 24 -6.92 13.14 -11.08
N CYS A 25 -6.24 12.05 -11.38
CA CYS A 25 -5.18 12.03 -12.37
C CYS A 25 -5.83 11.83 -13.75
N LYS A 26 -5.62 12.79 -14.67
CA LYS A 26 -5.93 12.62 -16.09
C LYS A 26 -4.66 12.12 -16.78
N ASN A 27 -4.70 10.93 -17.37
CA ASN A 27 -3.72 10.53 -18.37
C ASN A 27 -4.29 10.69 -19.78
N LYS A 28 -3.42 10.94 -20.76
CA LYS A 28 -3.78 10.94 -22.19
C LYS A 28 -4.20 9.55 -22.72
N ILE A 29 -3.89 8.46 -22.00
CA ILE A 29 -4.03 7.07 -22.48
C ILE A 29 -5.12 6.29 -21.74
N PHE A 30 -5.36 6.55 -20.45
CA PHE A 30 -6.40 5.87 -19.68
C PHE A 30 -7.33 6.89 -19.03
N ASN A 31 -8.63 6.71 -19.24
CA ASN A 31 -9.68 7.53 -18.65
C ASN A 31 -9.49 7.68 -17.14
N LYS A 32 -9.78 8.90 -16.63
CA LYS A 32 -9.75 9.39 -15.24
C LYS A 32 -9.42 8.31 -14.19
N VAL A 33 -8.22 8.35 -13.64
CA VAL A 33 -7.85 7.54 -12.46
C VAL A 33 -8.03 8.41 -11.22
N ILE A 34 -8.80 7.94 -10.25
CA ILE A 34 -8.84 8.55 -8.92
C ILE A 34 -7.70 7.93 -8.12
N GLU A 35 -6.70 8.73 -7.80
CA GLU A 35 -5.62 8.33 -6.92
C GLU A 35 -5.71 9.10 -5.60
N SER A 36 -5.43 8.41 -4.52
CA SER A 36 -5.20 9.05 -3.23
C SER A 36 -3.79 9.65 -3.24
N ASP A 37 -3.68 10.97 -3.13
CA ASP A 37 -2.38 11.59 -2.94
C ASP A 37 -1.92 11.31 -1.53
N HIS A 38 -0.85 10.54 -1.48
CA HIS A 38 -0.27 10.06 -0.26
C HIS A 38 1.21 10.35 -0.34
N ASN A 39 1.73 10.96 0.73
CA ASN A 39 3.16 11.21 0.90
C ASN A 39 3.95 9.89 0.72
N TYR A 40 5.18 9.99 0.20
CA TYR A 40 6.12 8.88 0.04
C TYR A 40 6.31 8.04 1.32
N ILE A 41 6.15 8.63 2.51
CA ILE A 41 6.16 7.90 3.79
C ILE A 41 5.11 6.77 3.79
N ARG A 42 3.91 7.02 3.24
CA ARG A 42 2.87 5.98 3.16
C ARG A 42 3.21 4.91 2.13
N THR A 43 3.84 5.29 1.01
CA THR A 43 4.36 4.33 0.03
C THR A 43 5.30 3.33 0.70
N TYR A 44 6.24 3.81 1.53
CA TYR A 44 7.15 2.94 2.30
C TYR A 44 6.40 1.91 3.15
N TYR A 45 5.44 2.35 3.95
CA TYR A 45 4.70 1.44 4.84
C TYR A 45 3.79 0.47 4.07
N ILE A 46 3.15 0.91 3.00
CA ILE A 46 2.34 0.03 2.14
C ILE A 46 3.21 -1.11 1.59
N VAL A 47 4.40 -0.79 1.09
CA VAL A 47 5.32 -1.77 0.52
C VAL A 47 5.84 -2.71 1.58
N ARG A 48 6.46 -2.19 2.64
CA ARG A 48 7.07 -3.01 3.70
C ARG A 48 6.04 -3.93 4.37
N ASN A 49 4.90 -3.37 4.78
CA ASN A 49 3.87 -4.13 5.48
C ASN A 49 3.13 -5.07 4.54
N GLY A 50 2.90 -4.67 3.28
CA GLY A 50 2.26 -5.52 2.29
C GLY A 50 3.06 -6.79 1.99
N ILE A 51 4.39 -6.65 1.85
CA ILE A 51 5.28 -7.79 1.67
C ILE A 51 5.26 -8.69 2.91
N TYR A 52 5.36 -8.12 4.10
CA TYR A 52 5.29 -8.89 5.35
C TYR A 52 4.00 -9.69 5.50
N VAL A 53 2.85 -9.06 5.25
CA VAL A 53 1.55 -9.72 5.37
C VAL A 53 1.43 -10.87 4.37
N TYR A 54 1.91 -10.69 3.13
CA TYR A 54 1.99 -11.77 2.16
C TYR A 54 2.83 -12.93 2.70
N PHE A 55 4.12 -12.73 3.00
CA PHE A 55 4.99 -13.84 3.43
C PHE A 55 4.58 -14.49 4.75
N LYS A 56 3.91 -13.76 5.65
CA LYS A 56 3.44 -14.32 6.91
C LYS A 56 2.16 -15.14 6.78
N TYR A 57 1.24 -14.76 5.88
CA TYR A 57 -0.13 -15.28 5.89
C TYR A 57 -0.61 -15.84 4.55
N HIS A 58 0.21 -15.81 3.48
CA HIS A 58 -0.19 -16.27 2.14
C HIS A 58 -0.75 -17.71 2.13
N LYS A 59 -0.21 -18.60 2.98
CA LYS A 59 -0.66 -20.00 3.12
C LYS A 59 -2.13 -20.15 3.52
N LEU A 60 -2.78 -19.10 4.06
CA LEU A 60 -4.21 -19.13 4.33
C LEU A 60 -5.05 -19.14 3.04
N ASN A 61 -4.62 -18.39 2.02
CA ASN A 61 -5.24 -18.36 0.70
C ASN A 61 -4.30 -17.68 -0.32
N GLU A 62 -3.46 -18.48 -0.97
CA GLU A 62 -2.40 -17.98 -1.85
C GLU A 62 -2.93 -17.04 -2.94
N ILE A 63 -4.02 -17.44 -3.59
CA ILE A 63 -4.60 -16.71 -4.72
C ILE A 63 -5.08 -15.32 -4.29
N ILE A 64 -5.79 -15.23 -3.16
CA ILE A 64 -6.29 -13.96 -2.63
C ILE A 64 -5.11 -13.06 -2.23
N PHE A 65 -4.14 -13.61 -1.49
CA PHE A 65 -3.00 -12.85 -1.00
C PHE A 65 -2.12 -12.34 -2.14
N LEU A 66 -1.86 -13.16 -3.16
CA LEU A 66 -1.11 -12.74 -4.34
C LEU A 66 -1.82 -11.61 -5.10
N LYS A 67 -3.14 -11.70 -5.27
CA LYS A 67 -3.95 -10.66 -5.91
C LYS A 67 -4.00 -9.36 -5.09
N TRP A 68 -4.09 -9.46 -3.77
CA TRP A 68 -4.33 -8.29 -2.91
C TRP A 68 -3.05 -7.60 -2.44
N TYR A 69 -1.95 -8.33 -2.31
CA TYR A 69 -0.68 -7.76 -1.87
C TYR A 69 0.27 -7.60 -3.04
N ILE A 70 0.70 -8.69 -3.67
CA ILE A 70 1.73 -8.63 -4.72
C ILE A 70 1.27 -7.82 -5.93
N ARG A 71 0.10 -8.12 -6.49
CA ARG A 71 -0.43 -7.37 -7.63
C ARG A 71 -0.70 -5.90 -7.30
N ASN A 72 -1.12 -5.58 -6.07
CA ASN A 72 -1.33 -4.18 -5.65
C ASN A 72 0.00 -3.43 -5.47
N LEU A 73 1.06 -4.10 -5.00
CA LEU A 73 2.40 -3.52 -4.93
C LEU A 73 2.97 -3.23 -6.32
N LEU A 74 2.79 -4.16 -7.27
CA LEU A 74 3.16 -3.94 -8.67
C LEU A 74 2.38 -2.77 -9.29
N LYS A 75 1.06 -2.71 -9.05
CA LYS A 75 0.23 -1.58 -9.49
C LYS A 75 0.69 -0.27 -8.87
N LEU A 76 1.04 -0.26 -7.58
CA LEU A 76 1.58 0.92 -6.90
C LEU A 76 2.89 1.39 -7.56
N PHE A 77 3.81 0.48 -7.88
CA PHE A 77 5.05 0.81 -8.56
C PHE A 77 4.80 1.47 -9.93
N ILE A 78 3.94 0.87 -10.75
CA ILE A 78 3.54 1.43 -12.06
C ILE A 78 2.91 2.81 -11.87
N ASN A 79 2.02 2.96 -10.89
CA ASN A 79 1.32 4.22 -10.66
C ASN A 79 2.27 5.34 -10.19
N ILE A 80 3.28 5.02 -9.38
CA ILE A 80 4.32 5.98 -8.99
C ILE A 80 5.05 6.51 -10.23
N ILE A 81 5.40 5.64 -11.18
CA ILE A 81 6.11 6.03 -12.40
C ILE A 81 5.23 6.88 -13.32
N LEU A 82 3.95 6.52 -13.45
CA LEU A 82 3.05 7.17 -14.40
C LEU A 82 2.46 8.48 -13.87
N TYR A 83 2.00 8.52 -12.61
CA TYR A 83 1.07 9.54 -12.14
C TYR A 83 1.58 10.44 -11.01
N LYS A 84 2.50 9.98 -10.15
CA LYS A 84 2.91 10.79 -9.00
C LYS A 84 3.80 11.97 -9.41
N ASN A 85 3.62 13.11 -8.73
CA ASN A 85 4.46 14.30 -8.94
C ASN A 85 5.88 14.07 -8.40
N GLU A 86 6.02 13.70 -7.13
CA GLU A 86 7.33 13.41 -6.50
C GLU A 86 7.80 11.97 -6.75
N LYS A 87 7.99 11.59 -8.02
CA LYS A 87 8.33 10.20 -8.43
C LYS A 87 9.57 9.67 -7.72
N ILE A 88 10.63 10.49 -7.66
CA ILE A 88 11.93 10.10 -7.09
C ILE A 88 11.80 9.74 -5.60
N LYS A 89 11.16 10.59 -4.79
CA LYS A 89 10.96 10.33 -3.36
C LYS A 89 10.11 9.08 -3.13
N ASN A 90 9.08 8.88 -3.95
CA ASN A 90 8.22 7.70 -3.87
C ASN A 90 8.94 6.41 -4.27
N LEU A 91 9.78 6.45 -5.31
CA LEU A 91 10.60 5.31 -5.72
C LEU A 91 11.66 4.97 -4.67
N LYS A 92 12.32 5.97 -4.07
CA LYS A 92 13.21 5.78 -2.92
C LYS A 92 12.47 5.11 -1.77
N ALA A 93 11.30 5.64 -1.40
CA ALA A 93 10.48 5.06 -0.32
C ALA A 93 10.01 3.63 -0.62
N TYR A 94 9.64 3.34 -1.87
CA TYR A 94 9.25 2.01 -2.32
C TYR A 94 10.40 1.02 -2.17
N ARG A 95 11.59 1.36 -2.71
CA ARG A 95 12.80 0.56 -2.59
C ARG A 95 13.18 0.34 -1.12
N ASP A 96 13.15 1.41 -0.33
CA ASP A 96 13.46 1.39 1.09
C ASP A 96 12.51 0.47 1.87
N GLY A 97 11.23 0.40 1.49
CA GLY A 97 10.26 -0.53 2.09
C GLY A 97 10.60 -1.99 1.82
N ILE A 98 11.08 -2.31 0.61
CA ILE A 98 11.58 -3.65 0.27
C ILE A 98 12.83 -3.99 1.09
N ILE A 99 13.83 -3.09 1.09
CA ILE A 99 15.10 -3.31 1.77
C ILE A 99 14.89 -3.51 3.28
N ASP A 100 14.07 -2.68 3.92
CA ASP A 100 13.82 -2.79 5.35
C ASP A 100 13.02 -4.04 5.70
N TYR A 101 12.09 -4.47 4.84
CA TYR A 101 11.45 -5.77 5.00
C TYR A 101 12.48 -6.91 4.97
N LEU A 102 13.37 -6.94 3.98
CA LEU A 102 14.41 -7.96 3.85
C LEU A 102 15.40 -7.95 5.04
N ARG A 103 15.63 -6.78 5.64
CA ARG A 103 16.44 -6.59 6.85
C ARG A 103 15.66 -6.80 8.16
N ASN A 104 14.39 -7.18 8.08
CA ASN A 104 13.48 -7.36 9.21
C ASN A 104 13.34 -6.10 10.11
N LYS A 105 13.46 -4.89 9.53
CA LYS A 105 13.34 -3.61 10.23
C LYS A 105 11.89 -3.09 10.15
N MET A 106 11.09 -3.43 11.15
CA MET A 106 9.65 -3.11 11.18
C MET A 106 9.26 -1.91 12.03
N GLY A 107 10.23 -1.27 12.70
CA GLY A 107 10.02 -0.07 13.50
C GLY A 107 9.69 1.19 12.69
N LYS A 108 9.55 2.32 13.38
CA LYS A 108 9.41 3.64 12.72
C LYS A 108 10.67 3.94 11.91
N LYS A 109 10.49 4.48 10.70
CA LYS A 109 11.59 4.96 9.86
C LYS A 109 11.64 6.47 9.83
N GLU A 110 12.84 7.01 9.91
CA GLU A 110 13.16 8.40 9.62
C GLU A 110 13.62 8.54 8.17
N PHE A 111 13.15 9.57 7.49
CA PHE A 111 13.45 9.84 6.09
C PHE A 111 14.21 11.16 6.00
N ASN A 112 15.35 11.15 5.32
CA ASN A 112 16.28 12.29 5.25
C ASN A 112 16.32 12.91 3.84
N TYR A 113 15.21 12.89 3.10
CA TYR A 113 15.14 13.35 1.71
C TYR A 113 13.78 13.93 1.33
#